data_AF-A0A1K1MVR5-F1
#
_entry.id   AF-A0A1K1MVR5-F1
#
_cell.length_a   1.000
_cell.length_b   1.000
_cell.length_c   1.000
_cell.angle_alpha   90.00
_cell.angle_beta   90.00
_cell.angle_gamma   90.00
#
_symmetry.space_group_name_H-M   'P 1'
#
loop_
_entity.id
_entity.type
_entity.pdbx_description
1 polymer ?
#
loop_
_entity_poly.entity_id
_entity_poly.type
_entity_poly.pdbx_seq_one_letter_code
_entity_poly.pdbx_strand_id
1 'polypeptide(L)'
;MHTPSQPASPSRREFLRTTAAAATALGAASLPFGRSHAQGRARYRRLNVLDPAARRSLAGYRKAIARMLQLPASDPRNWYRLALTHTMDCPHGNWWFLVWHRGYIGWFEEICRELSGDPEFALPYWDWSANTEPGRPFRASVPDVMFEDVLTPTHPAYIAQFREFHARYRDVLAKAEYWKRTYGPDGEFDDASQYGQLLARGVRSPDDLWFDIIDDPRGAFFFDQAHARGVTRDQPWLDDKTTKAVSLQTLLAALAPLDFITFASPKTMGHSGLTGFGVLEGQPHNRVHNCVGGIFTRPDGVTTNRGGFMQANLSPVDPLFFLHHANIDRIWDVWTRKQQARGYPTLPEGADLDAWSAEPFLFFVDAQGRPVSRTTAGDYATIGGFDYDYQPGSGEEAVPAKAALAAAPGGSGPALRIEHFHARITPAPAQAAAGGTVADAGLLQAGAAPDASALFAQITVALPPLAHGHEFAVLVNAPADAAHPDPASPHYAGTLSMFGHHTVHGPVTFTIPLSGAVAALRAGNLLKTDAPLDIRIVPERRASHGALAAARDARPGIELLSIVVERHSR
;
A
#
# COMPACT_ATOMS: atom_id res chain seq x y z
N MET A 1 51.74 53.38 39.27
CA MET A 1 51.50 53.37 37.80
C MET A 1 52.04 52.07 37.24
N HIS A 2 51.21 51.03 37.11
CA HIS A 2 51.48 49.88 36.24
C HIS A 2 50.11 49.30 35.87
N THR A 3 49.81 49.38 34.57
CA THR A 3 48.58 48.94 33.91
C THR A 3 48.45 47.41 33.95
N PRO A 4 47.28 46.84 34.25
CA PRO A 4 47.04 45.42 34.06
C PRO A 4 46.84 45.14 32.56
N SER A 5 47.61 44.20 32.03
CA SER A 5 47.53 43.66 30.68
C SER A 5 46.23 42.90 30.45
N GLN A 6 45.58 43.14 29.30
CA GLN A 6 44.43 42.37 28.84
C GLN A 6 44.83 40.92 28.53
N PRO A 7 43.96 39.92 28.79
CA PRO A 7 44.21 38.55 28.35
C PRO A 7 44.11 38.47 26.82
N ALA A 8 45.11 37.83 26.21
CA ALA A 8 45.18 37.59 24.77
C ALA A 8 43.98 36.78 24.28
N SER A 9 43.35 37.25 23.20
CA SER A 9 42.31 36.53 22.48
C SER A 9 42.90 35.27 21.85
N PRO A 10 42.28 34.09 21.98
CA PRO A 10 42.80 32.86 21.38
C PRO A 10 42.84 33.00 19.85
N SER A 11 43.92 32.51 19.25
CA SER A 11 44.07 32.50 17.80
C SER A 11 42.97 31.63 17.15
N ARG A 12 42.54 31.99 15.94
CA ARG A 12 41.52 31.23 15.15
C ARG A 12 41.80 29.72 15.07
N ARG A 13 43.07 29.31 15.21
CA ARG A 13 43.51 27.91 15.15
C ARG A 13 43.29 27.15 16.47
N GLU A 14 43.24 27.86 17.59
CA GLU A 14 43.03 27.30 18.92
C GLU A 14 41.53 27.14 19.21
N PHE A 15 40.70 28.11 18.78
CA PHE A 15 39.23 28.01 18.80
C PHE A 15 38.72 26.79 18.01
N LEU A 16 39.32 26.49 16.86
CA LEU A 16 38.97 25.33 16.02
C LEU A 16 39.37 23.98 16.64
N ARG A 17 40.37 23.94 17.53
CA ARG A 17 40.80 22.70 18.21
C ARG A 17 39.97 22.41 19.46
N THR A 18 39.54 23.43 20.20
CA THR A 18 38.63 23.25 21.35
C THR A 18 37.18 23.01 20.95
N THR A 19 36.70 23.54 19.81
CA THR A 19 35.36 23.17 19.29
C THR A 19 35.33 21.74 18.73
N ALA A 20 36.43 21.24 18.17
CA ALA A 20 36.51 19.86 17.68
C ALA A 20 36.49 18.80 18.81
N ALA A 21 36.96 19.13 20.01
CA ALA A 21 36.98 18.21 21.15
C ALA A 21 35.70 18.29 22.02
N ALA A 22 35.03 19.44 22.07
CA ALA A 22 33.79 19.63 22.82
C ALA A 22 32.50 19.25 22.04
N ALA A 23 32.57 19.18 20.71
CA ALA A 23 31.44 18.73 19.87
C ALA A 23 31.19 17.21 19.93
N THR A 24 32.12 16.44 20.49
CA THR A 24 32.03 14.97 20.58
C THR A 24 31.25 14.44 21.79
N ALA A 25 30.78 15.29 22.70
CA ALA A 25 30.18 14.84 23.97
C ALA A 25 28.76 15.36 24.29
N LEU A 26 28.17 16.23 23.46
CA LEU A 26 26.82 16.81 23.72
C LEU A 26 25.98 16.95 22.44
N GLY A 27 25.89 15.88 21.64
CA GLY A 27 25.13 15.87 20.39
C GLY A 27 24.51 14.52 20.02
N ALA A 28 24.09 13.71 21.00
CA ALA A 28 23.44 12.42 20.79
C ALA A 28 21.89 12.52 20.75
N ALA A 29 21.36 13.64 20.28
CA ALA A 29 19.92 13.83 20.08
C ALA A 29 19.68 14.75 18.87
N SER A 30 19.93 14.25 17.66
CA SER A 30 19.50 14.88 16.42
C SER A 30 19.41 13.86 15.28
N LEU A 31 18.17 13.48 14.96
CA LEU A 31 17.63 12.95 13.70
C LEU A 31 18.44 11.86 12.95
N PRO A 32 18.03 10.58 12.98
CA PRO A 32 18.66 9.53 12.20
C PRO A 32 18.00 9.39 10.83
N PHE A 33 17.92 10.45 10.04
CA PHE A 33 17.45 10.33 8.65
C PHE A 33 18.45 11.04 7.74
N GLY A 34 19.31 10.25 7.09
CA GLY A 34 20.24 10.79 6.07
C GLY A 34 21.67 10.25 6.04
N ARG A 35 22.01 9.18 6.76
CA ARG A 35 23.28 8.47 6.53
C ARG A 35 23.03 6.99 6.27
N SER A 36 23.24 6.58 5.02
CA SER A 36 23.32 5.18 4.62
C SER A 36 24.49 4.53 5.37
N HIS A 37 24.21 3.86 6.47
CA HIS A 37 25.11 2.81 6.92
C HIS A 37 25.08 1.74 5.84
N ALA A 38 26.25 1.39 5.29
CA ALA A 38 26.38 0.16 4.54
C ALA A 38 25.94 -0.97 5.47
N GLN A 39 24.68 -1.41 5.32
CA GLN A 39 24.16 -2.50 6.12
C GLN A 39 25.01 -3.72 5.76
N GLY A 40 25.62 -4.33 6.79
CA GLY A 40 26.05 -5.72 6.68
C GLY A 40 24.86 -6.58 6.24
N ARG A 41 25.12 -7.83 5.82
CA ARG A 41 24.04 -8.76 5.46
C ARG A 41 23.03 -8.82 6.61
N ALA A 42 21.78 -8.45 6.35
CA ALA A 42 20.71 -8.45 7.35
C ALA A 42 20.59 -9.84 7.96
N ARG A 43 20.18 -9.91 9.24
CA ARG A 43 20.04 -11.19 9.93
C ARG A 43 18.98 -12.06 9.28
N TYR A 44 17.83 -11.47 8.95
CA TYR A 44 16.71 -12.18 8.35
C TYR A 44 16.63 -11.87 6.85
N ARG A 45 16.29 -12.87 6.05
CA ARG A 45 16.06 -12.68 4.61
C ARG A 45 14.69 -13.21 4.22
N ARG A 46 13.81 -12.31 3.79
CA ARG A 46 12.51 -12.66 3.23
C ARG A 46 12.71 -13.22 1.83
N LEU A 47 12.20 -14.43 1.60
CA LEU A 47 12.35 -15.16 0.33
C LEU A 47 11.04 -15.08 -0.47
N ASN A 48 11.15 -15.16 -1.80
CA ASN A 48 9.98 -15.30 -2.64
C ASN A 48 9.29 -16.63 -2.29
N VAL A 49 7.99 -16.62 -2.06
CA VAL A 49 7.19 -17.83 -1.81
C VAL A 49 7.32 -18.87 -2.93
N LEU A 50 7.63 -18.42 -4.15
CA LEU A 50 7.84 -19.28 -5.32
C LEU A 50 9.23 -19.92 -5.36
N ASP A 51 10.18 -19.46 -4.54
CA ASP A 51 11.51 -20.07 -4.43
C ASP A 51 11.43 -21.33 -3.56
N PRO A 52 11.94 -22.50 -4.03
CA PRO A 52 12.01 -23.72 -3.22
C PRO A 52 12.74 -23.55 -1.87
N ALA A 53 13.65 -22.59 -1.73
CA ALA A 53 14.32 -22.26 -0.47
C ALA A 53 13.36 -21.68 0.59
N ALA A 54 12.21 -21.11 0.19
CA ALA A 54 11.19 -20.59 1.10
C ALA A 54 10.42 -21.69 1.87
N ARG A 55 10.61 -22.97 1.53
CA ARG A 55 9.93 -24.12 2.20
C ARG A 55 10.08 -24.11 3.72
N ARG A 56 11.27 -23.75 4.23
CA ARG A 56 11.52 -23.66 5.67
C ARG A 56 10.68 -22.56 6.31
N SER A 57 10.72 -21.35 5.74
CA SER A 57 9.89 -20.22 6.20
C SER A 57 8.41 -20.56 6.13
N LEU A 58 7.92 -21.22 5.07
CA LEU A 58 6.52 -21.64 4.95
C LEU A 58 6.11 -22.67 6.02
N ALA A 59 7.01 -23.59 6.39
CA ALA A 59 6.76 -24.51 7.50
C ALA A 59 6.67 -23.79 8.84
N GLY A 60 7.57 -22.83 9.10
CA GLY A 60 7.51 -21.94 10.26
C GLY A 60 6.22 -21.12 10.27
N TYR A 61 5.81 -20.60 9.11
CA TYR A 61 4.59 -19.81 8.94
C TYR A 61 3.35 -20.61 9.33
N ARG A 62 3.19 -21.81 8.74
CA ARG A 62 2.09 -22.73 9.05
C ARG A 62 2.03 -23.05 10.54
N LYS A 63 3.17 -23.34 11.18
CA LYS A 63 3.24 -23.66 12.61
C LYS A 63 2.84 -22.46 13.48
N ALA A 64 3.30 -21.26 13.14
CA ALA A 64 2.92 -20.04 13.84
C ALA A 64 1.41 -19.77 13.74
N ILE A 65 0.82 -19.85 12.55
CA ILE A 65 -0.63 -19.65 12.35
C ILE A 65 -1.44 -20.68 13.14
N ALA A 66 -1.09 -21.96 13.03
CA ALA A 66 -1.76 -23.03 13.78
C ALA A 66 -1.72 -22.76 15.29
N ARG A 67 -0.60 -22.23 15.80
CA ARG A 67 -0.49 -21.84 17.21
C ARG A 67 -1.34 -20.62 17.54
N MET A 68 -1.33 -19.57 16.70
CA MET A 68 -2.13 -18.35 16.89
C MET A 68 -3.63 -18.62 16.90
N LEU A 69 -4.12 -19.54 16.05
CA LEU A 69 -5.54 -19.95 16.01
C LEU A 69 -5.98 -20.63 17.33
N GLN A 70 -5.06 -21.35 17.99
CA GLN A 70 -5.30 -22.04 19.26
C GLN A 70 -5.14 -21.14 20.49
N LEU A 71 -4.56 -19.94 20.38
CA LEU A 71 -4.44 -19.04 21.51
C LEU A 71 -5.83 -18.61 22.03
N PRO A 72 -5.97 -18.36 23.35
CA PRO A 72 -7.20 -17.79 23.90
C PRO A 72 -7.55 -16.48 23.17
N ALA A 73 -8.84 -16.19 23.02
CA ALA A 73 -9.28 -14.96 22.35
C ALA A 73 -8.76 -13.68 23.03
N SER A 74 -8.48 -13.75 24.34
CA SER A 74 -7.90 -12.67 25.13
C SER A 74 -6.41 -12.43 24.89
N ASP A 75 -5.67 -13.39 24.32
CA ASP A 75 -4.26 -13.20 23.97
C ASP A 75 -4.18 -12.30 22.73
N PRO A 76 -3.53 -11.13 22.77
CA PRO A 76 -3.47 -10.22 21.64
C PRO A 76 -2.70 -10.77 20.43
N ARG A 77 -1.93 -11.86 20.60
CA ARG A 77 -1.26 -12.58 19.50
C ARG A 77 -2.16 -13.62 18.82
N ASN A 78 -3.40 -13.80 19.30
CA ASN A 78 -4.36 -14.67 18.64
C ASN A 78 -4.61 -14.20 17.19
N TRP A 79 -4.81 -15.15 16.27
CA TRP A 79 -4.93 -14.86 14.83
C TRP A 79 -5.95 -13.77 14.50
N TYR A 80 -7.15 -13.85 15.07
CA TYR A 80 -8.19 -12.86 14.83
C TYR A 80 -7.96 -11.56 15.59
N ARG A 81 -7.22 -11.58 16.71
CA ARG A 81 -6.81 -10.35 17.41
C ARG A 81 -5.84 -9.54 16.56
N LEU A 82 -4.89 -10.21 15.92
CA LEU A 82 -3.97 -9.58 14.96
C LEU A 82 -4.71 -9.07 13.73
N ALA A 83 -5.70 -9.80 13.21
CA ALA A 83 -6.53 -9.31 12.10
C ALA A 83 -7.38 -8.09 12.48
N LEU A 84 -7.91 -8.04 13.70
CA LEU A 84 -8.68 -6.90 14.20
C LEU A 84 -7.84 -5.62 14.35
N THR A 85 -6.52 -5.71 14.55
CA THR A 85 -5.63 -4.53 14.52
C THR A 85 -5.74 -3.80 13.18
N HIS A 86 -5.81 -4.53 12.07
CA HIS A 86 -5.99 -3.94 10.75
C HIS A 86 -7.38 -3.28 10.60
N THR A 87 -8.43 -3.89 11.13
CA THR A 87 -9.77 -3.29 11.15
C THR A 87 -9.83 -2.00 11.95
N MET A 88 -9.15 -1.95 13.10
CA MET A 88 -9.24 -0.82 14.03
C MET A 88 -8.32 0.34 13.68
N ASP A 89 -7.17 0.11 13.04
CA ASP A 89 -6.10 1.11 13.00
C ASP A 89 -5.42 1.28 11.62
N CYS A 90 -5.73 0.45 10.63
CA CYS A 90 -4.99 0.51 9.37
C CYS A 90 -5.29 1.78 8.56
N PRO A 91 -4.27 2.54 8.12
CA PRO A 91 -4.43 3.57 7.11
C PRO A 91 -4.68 2.98 5.73
N HIS A 92 -5.65 3.55 5.03
CA HIS A 92 -5.89 3.34 3.62
C HIS A 92 -6.21 4.67 2.95
N GLY A 93 -5.76 4.79 1.70
CA GLY A 93 -5.90 5.97 0.88
C GLY A 93 -5.22 7.19 1.47
N ASN A 94 -4.04 6.99 2.08
CA ASN A 94 -3.19 8.06 2.60
C ASN A 94 -1.71 7.66 2.72
N TRP A 95 -0.84 8.67 2.87
CA TRP A 95 0.63 8.55 2.94
C TRP A 95 1.22 7.71 4.10
N TRP A 96 0.41 7.25 5.06
CA TRP A 96 0.86 6.33 6.12
C TRP A 96 0.66 4.85 5.78
N PHE A 97 -0.01 4.55 4.66
CA PHE A 97 -0.27 3.18 4.18
C PHE A 97 0.98 2.29 4.24
N LEU A 98 2.08 2.69 3.60
CA LEU A 98 3.28 1.84 3.51
C LEU A 98 3.96 1.61 4.87
N VAL A 99 4.08 2.65 5.68
CA VAL A 99 4.84 2.60 6.94
C VAL A 99 4.10 1.87 8.04
N TRP A 100 2.76 2.02 8.11
CA TRP A 100 1.94 1.25 9.04
C TRP A 100 2.02 -0.24 8.72
N HIS A 101 1.89 -0.61 7.44
CA HIS A 101 1.99 -2.01 7.02
C HIS A 101 3.38 -2.61 7.27
N ARG A 102 4.47 -1.83 7.10
CA ARG A 102 5.81 -2.27 7.48
C ARG A 102 5.91 -2.60 8.97
N GLY A 103 5.38 -1.73 9.83
CA GLY A 103 5.31 -1.98 11.28
C GLY A 103 4.47 -3.22 11.60
N TYR A 104 3.30 -3.33 10.98
CA TYR A 104 2.37 -4.44 11.18
C TYR A 104 2.98 -5.80 10.83
N ILE A 105 3.57 -5.94 9.64
CA ILE A 105 4.18 -7.21 9.22
C ILE A 105 5.50 -7.50 9.94
N GLY A 106 6.22 -6.47 10.41
CA GLY A 106 7.45 -6.63 11.19
C GLY A 106 7.19 -7.24 12.57
N TRP A 107 6.21 -6.72 13.30
CA TRP A 107 5.80 -7.30 14.58
C TRP A 107 5.14 -8.67 14.41
N PHE A 108 4.34 -8.84 13.35
CA PHE A 108 3.79 -10.15 13.00
C PHE A 108 4.89 -11.20 12.73
N GLU A 109 5.97 -10.82 12.06
CA GLU A 109 7.12 -11.70 11.79
C GLU A 109 7.85 -12.10 13.08
N GLU A 110 7.99 -11.19 14.05
CA GLU A 110 8.52 -11.52 15.38
C GLU A 110 7.62 -12.50 16.15
N ILE A 111 6.30 -12.28 16.13
CA ILE A 111 5.33 -13.21 16.72
C ILE A 111 5.41 -14.59 16.04
N CYS A 112 5.59 -14.61 14.71
CA CYS A 112 5.79 -15.87 13.97
C CYS A 112 7.07 -16.58 14.38
N ARG A 113 8.20 -15.87 14.53
CA ARG A 113 9.46 -16.45 15.05
C ARG A 113 9.25 -17.13 16.40
N GLU A 114 8.62 -16.42 17.33
CA GLU A 114 8.34 -16.93 18.68
C GLU A 114 7.41 -18.16 18.65
N LEU A 115 6.25 -18.06 18.01
CA LEU A 115 5.21 -19.09 18.07
C LEU A 115 5.50 -20.31 17.18
N SER A 116 6.32 -20.15 16.15
CA SER A 116 6.86 -21.29 15.38
C SER A 116 8.01 -21.99 16.10
N GLY A 117 8.70 -21.32 17.03
CA GLY A 117 9.96 -21.79 17.61
C GLY A 117 11.10 -21.87 16.59
N ASP A 118 10.98 -21.14 15.49
CA ASP A 118 12.02 -21.00 14.47
C ASP A 118 12.70 -19.64 14.63
N PRO A 119 13.90 -19.57 15.25
CA PRO A 119 14.59 -18.30 15.47
C PRO A 119 15.08 -17.62 14.19
N GLU A 120 15.11 -18.34 13.07
CA GLU A 120 15.54 -17.84 11.76
C GLU A 120 14.35 -17.65 10.81
N PHE A 121 13.12 -17.71 11.31
CA PHE A 121 11.94 -17.43 10.50
C PHE A 121 11.99 -16.00 9.94
N ALA A 122 11.83 -15.90 8.63
CA ALA A 122 11.58 -14.67 7.90
C ALA A 122 10.34 -14.87 7.03
N LEU A 123 9.43 -13.90 7.06
CA LEU A 123 8.16 -13.91 6.35
C LEU A 123 8.42 -13.97 4.84
N PRO A 124 7.89 -14.97 4.10
CA PRO A 124 8.00 -14.97 2.66
C PRO A 124 7.25 -13.79 2.04
N TYR A 125 7.65 -13.37 0.84
CA TYR A 125 6.89 -12.41 0.03
C TYR A 125 6.33 -13.07 -1.23
N TRP A 126 5.17 -12.62 -1.68
CA TRP A 126 4.57 -13.09 -2.93
C TRP A 126 4.90 -12.15 -4.09
N ASP A 127 5.90 -12.52 -4.89
CA ASP A 127 6.20 -11.82 -6.14
C ASP A 127 5.18 -12.18 -7.21
N TRP A 128 4.05 -11.47 -7.21
CA TRP A 128 2.99 -11.62 -8.20
C TRP A 128 3.45 -11.31 -9.65
N SER A 129 4.58 -10.62 -9.83
CA SER A 129 5.13 -10.25 -11.15
C SER A 129 6.06 -11.32 -11.71
N ALA A 130 6.49 -12.27 -10.89
CA ALA A 130 7.44 -13.29 -11.32
C ALA A 130 6.81 -14.16 -12.41
N ASN A 131 7.40 -14.12 -13.62
CA ASN A 131 6.99 -15.01 -14.69
C ASN A 131 7.64 -16.39 -14.51
N THR A 132 6.90 -17.31 -13.90
CA THR A 132 7.34 -18.69 -13.65
C THR A 132 7.29 -19.57 -14.92
N GLU A 133 6.61 -19.11 -15.98
CA GLU A 133 6.45 -19.84 -17.25
C GLU A 133 6.81 -18.93 -18.44
N PRO A 134 8.10 -18.59 -18.66
CA PRO A 134 8.52 -17.60 -19.68
C PRO A 134 8.14 -17.94 -21.13
N GLY A 135 7.73 -19.19 -21.41
CA GLY A 135 7.23 -19.63 -22.71
C GLY A 135 5.71 -19.46 -22.92
N ARG A 136 4.98 -18.92 -21.94
CA ARG A 136 3.52 -18.73 -22.01
C ARG A 136 3.14 -17.27 -21.73
N PRO A 137 1.94 -16.83 -22.15
CA PRO A 137 1.42 -15.53 -21.73
C PRO A 137 1.42 -15.42 -20.21
N PHE A 138 1.96 -14.31 -19.70
CA PHE A 138 2.00 -14.05 -18.27
C PHE A 138 0.60 -14.09 -17.68
N ARG A 139 0.42 -14.92 -16.64
CA ARG A 139 -0.83 -15.03 -15.88
C ARG A 139 -0.50 -15.23 -14.42
N ALA A 140 -0.84 -14.25 -13.60
CA ALA A 140 -0.59 -14.33 -12.17
C ALA A 140 -1.57 -15.29 -11.50
N SER A 141 -1.09 -16.02 -10.50
CA SER A 141 -1.91 -16.93 -9.70
C SER A 141 -1.47 -16.90 -8.24
N VAL A 142 -2.41 -17.24 -7.36
CA VAL A 142 -2.09 -17.54 -5.96
C VAL A 142 -1.16 -18.76 -5.91
N PRO A 143 -0.07 -18.73 -5.14
CA PRO A 143 0.85 -19.86 -5.03
C PRO A 143 0.16 -21.13 -4.50
N ASP A 144 0.46 -22.30 -5.08
CA ASP A 144 -0.21 -23.57 -4.75
C ASP A 144 -0.17 -23.91 -3.25
N VAL A 145 0.96 -23.61 -2.60
CA VAL A 145 1.17 -23.84 -1.16
C VAL A 145 0.18 -23.08 -0.28
N MET A 146 -0.38 -21.97 -0.79
CA MET A 146 -1.36 -21.16 -0.06
C MET A 146 -2.77 -21.77 -0.07
N PHE A 147 -2.95 -22.92 -0.74
CA PHE A 147 -4.16 -23.75 -0.64
C PHE A 147 -4.00 -24.95 0.29
N GLU A 148 -2.88 -25.05 1.01
CA GLU A 148 -2.55 -26.19 1.87
C GLU A 148 -2.71 -25.86 3.36
N ASP A 149 -3.33 -26.79 4.11
CA ASP A 149 -3.41 -26.74 5.57
C ASP A 149 -3.93 -25.36 6.05
N VAL A 150 -3.48 -24.86 7.20
CA VAL A 150 -3.82 -23.54 7.74
C VAL A 150 -3.29 -22.35 6.91
N LEU A 151 -2.66 -22.55 5.74
CA LEU A 151 -2.34 -21.43 4.84
C LEU A 151 -3.54 -20.99 3.99
N THR A 152 -4.61 -21.79 3.96
CA THR A 152 -5.90 -21.39 3.40
C THR A 152 -6.89 -21.07 4.52
N PRO A 153 -7.61 -19.93 4.46
CA PRO A 153 -8.60 -19.57 5.49
C PRO A 153 -9.86 -20.45 5.42
N THR A 154 -9.97 -21.31 4.41
CA THR A 154 -11.02 -22.34 4.29
C THR A 154 -10.74 -23.59 5.14
N HIS A 155 -9.57 -23.68 5.77
CA HIS A 155 -9.19 -24.83 6.59
C HIS A 155 -10.04 -24.92 7.89
N PRO A 156 -10.46 -26.12 8.36
CA PRO A 156 -11.33 -26.30 9.53
C PRO A 156 -10.82 -25.71 10.86
N ALA A 157 -9.55 -25.33 10.97
CA ALA A 157 -9.00 -24.65 12.14
C ALA A 157 -9.45 -23.18 12.28
N TYR A 158 -9.99 -22.60 11.21
CA TYR A 158 -10.58 -21.26 11.21
C TYR A 158 -12.00 -21.29 11.75
N ILE A 159 -12.51 -20.14 12.18
CA ILE A 159 -13.86 -20.00 12.70
C ILE A 159 -14.84 -20.16 11.55
N ALA A 160 -15.78 -21.10 11.69
CA ALA A 160 -16.62 -21.52 10.59
C ALA A 160 -17.62 -20.43 10.18
N GLN A 161 -18.15 -19.71 11.17
CA GLN A 161 -19.32 -18.86 11.03
C GLN A 161 -19.21 -17.59 11.88
N PHE A 162 -19.80 -16.50 11.39
CA PHE A 162 -19.81 -15.23 12.10
C PHE A 162 -20.33 -15.34 13.55
N ARG A 163 -21.40 -16.11 13.79
CA ARG A 163 -21.98 -16.27 15.14
C ARG A 163 -20.96 -16.79 16.16
N GLU A 164 -20.09 -17.70 15.74
CA GLU A 164 -19.01 -18.23 16.58
C GLU A 164 -17.93 -17.16 16.82
N PHE A 165 -17.55 -16.42 15.78
CA PHE A 165 -16.60 -15.31 15.89
C PHE A 165 -17.11 -14.28 16.90
N HIS A 166 -18.35 -13.81 16.73
CA HIS A 166 -18.95 -12.86 17.66
C HIS A 166 -19.01 -13.40 19.09
N ALA A 167 -19.48 -14.63 19.28
CA ALA A 167 -19.57 -15.24 20.62
C ALA A 167 -18.20 -15.34 21.32
N ARG A 168 -17.13 -15.64 20.57
CA ARG A 168 -15.77 -15.80 21.12
C ARG A 168 -15.09 -14.46 21.43
N TYR A 169 -15.35 -13.41 20.65
CA TYR A 169 -14.60 -12.16 20.74
C TYR A 169 -15.38 -10.99 21.35
N ARG A 170 -16.72 -10.95 21.31
CA ARG A 170 -17.50 -9.78 21.78
C ARG A 170 -17.11 -9.29 23.17
N ASP A 171 -17.03 -10.21 24.15
CA ASP A 171 -16.80 -9.85 25.55
C ASP A 171 -15.32 -9.53 25.79
N VAL A 172 -14.43 -10.11 24.98
CA VAL A 172 -12.99 -9.80 25.00
C VAL A 172 -12.75 -8.40 24.47
N LEU A 173 -13.33 -8.06 23.32
CA LEU A 173 -13.17 -6.74 22.72
C LEU A 173 -13.79 -5.68 23.63
N ALA A 174 -14.99 -5.92 24.18
CA ALA A 174 -15.66 -4.97 25.07
C ALA A 174 -14.87 -4.60 26.34
N LYS A 175 -13.94 -5.48 26.76
CA LYS A 175 -13.10 -5.29 27.96
C LYS A 175 -11.67 -4.84 27.64
N ALA A 176 -11.36 -4.59 26.37
CA ALA A 176 -10.00 -4.23 25.98
C ALA A 176 -9.60 -2.82 26.45
N GLU A 177 -8.32 -2.63 26.76
CA GLU A 177 -7.80 -1.37 27.30
C GLU A 177 -7.90 -0.18 26.33
N TYR A 178 -8.00 -0.43 25.02
CA TYR A 178 -8.11 0.65 24.02
C TYR A 178 -9.45 1.41 24.08
N TRP A 179 -10.41 1.00 24.92
CA TRP A 179 -11.60 1.78 25.24
C TRP A 179 -11.42 2.77 26.40
N LYS A 180 -10.29 2.68 27.11
CA LYS A 180 -10.01 3.52 28.25
C LYS A 180 -9.77 4.96 27.80
N ARG A 181 -10.53 5.88 28.38
CA ARG A 181 -10.30 7.32 28.22
C ARG A 181 -9.08 7.72 29.04
N THR A 182 -8.12 8.35 28.38
CA THR A 182 -6.96 8.98 29.01
C THR A 182 -7.14 10.49 28.99
N TYR A 183 -6.56 11.14 29.99
CA TYR A 183 -6.62 12.59 30.16
C TYR A 183 -5.22 13.11 30.44
N GLY A 184 -4.89 14.27 29.88
CA GLY A 184 -3.64 14.97 30.09
C GLY A 184 -3.51 15.55 31.51
N PRO A 185 -2.33 16.10 31.86
CA PRO A 185 -2.08 16.73 33.16
C PRO A 185 -2.99 17.95 33.46
N ASP A 186 -3.50 18.58 32.42
CA ASP A 186 -4.46 19.69 32.45
C ASP A 186 -5.93 19.23 32.60
N GLY A 187 -6.17 17.93 32.56
CA GLY A 187 -7.51 17.33 32.64
C GLY A 187 -8.23 17.24 31.28
N GLU A 188 -7.59 17.66 30.18
CA GLU A 188 -8.15 17.56 28.83
C GLU A 188 -8.08 16.13 28.31
N PHE A 189 -9.00 15.75 27.43
CA PHE A 189 -9.01 14.43 26.81
C PHE A 189 -7.80 14.27 25.89
N ASP A 190 -7.09 13.14 26.03
CA ASP A 190 -5.94 12.81 25.21
C ASP A 190 -6.41 12.12 23.91
N ASP A 191 -6.54 12.92 22.85
CA ASP A 191 -6.93 12.48 21.51
C ASP A 191 -5.82 11.71 20.77
N ALA A 192 -4.58 11.74 21.28
CA ALA A 192 -3.50 10.91 20.80
C ALA A 192 -3.54 9.48 21.37
N SER A 193 -4.41 9.18 22.33
CA SER A 193 -4.59 7.84 22.90
C SER A 193 -5.20 6.82 21.94
N GLN A 194 -5.13 5.52 22.25
CA GLN A 194 -5.81 4.48 21.47
C GLN A 194 -7.33 4.77 21.29
N TYR A 195 -8.00 5.25 22.34
CA TYR A 195 -9.41 5.61 22.25
C TYR A 195 -9.61 6.85 21.37
N GLY A 196 -8.72 7.85 21.45
CA GLY A 196 -8.72 9.01 20.56
C GLY A 196 -8.57 8.63 19.08
N GLN A 197 -7.67 7.69 18.77
CA GLN A 197 -7.49 7.16 17.42
C GLN A 197 -8.74 6.41 16.91
N LEU A 198 -9.42 5.64 17.76
CA LEU A 198 -10.71 5.00 17.40
C LEU A 198 -11.81 6.04 17.14
N LEU A 199 -11.87 7.11 17.94
CA LEU A 199 -12.81 8.21 17.72
C LEU A 199 -12.57 8.93 16.39
N ALA A 200 -11.31 9.14 16.00
CA ALA A 200 -10.95 9.72 14.71
C ALA A 200 -11.45 8.86 13.52
N ARG A 201 -11.71 7.56 13.75
CA ARG A 201 -12.31 6.63 12.78
C ARG A 201 -13.82 6.49 12.89
N GLY A 202 -14.45 7.17 13.85
CA GLY A 202 -15.87 7.04 14.13
C GLY A 202 -16.25 5.81 14.97
N VAL A 203 -15.28 5.06 15.50
CA VAL A 203 -15.51 3.89 16.36
C VAL A 203 -15.56 4.35 17.82
N ARG A 204 -16.77 4.62 18.34
CA ARG A 204 -16.95 5.23 19.68
C ARG A 204 -17.14 4.20 20.78
N SER A 205 -17.50 2.97 20.40
CA SER A 205 -17.83 1.90 21.33
C SER A 205 -17.56 0.53 20.68
N PRO A 206 -17.52 -0.56 21.48
CA PRO A 206 -17.46 -1.91 20.94
C PRO A 206 -18.58 -2.21 19.94
N ASP A 207 -19.77 -1.65 20.13
CA ASP A 207 -20.91 -1.89 19.25
C ASP A 207 -20.72 -1.24 17.86
N ASP A 208 -20.05 -0.09 17.78
CA ASP A 208 -19.70 0.52 16.48
C ASP A 208 -18.72 -0.38 15.70
N LEU A 209 -17.74 -0.98 16.39
CA LEU A 209 -16.82 -1.92 15.75
C LEU A 209 -17.54 -3.17 15.22
N TRP A 210 -18.53 -3.69 15.97
CA TRP A 210 -19.33 -4.81 15.51
C TRP A 210 -20.27 -4.44 14.36
N PHE A 211 -20.85 -3.24 14.41
CA PHE A 211 -21.62 -2.69 13.29
C PHE A 211 -20.78 -2.69 12.00
N ASP A 212 -19.57 -2.15 12.05
CA ASP A 212 -18.67 -2.12 10.88
C ASP A 212 -18.33 -3.52 10.34
N ILE A 213 -18.22 -4.52 11.23
CA ILE A 213 -17.89 -5.90 10.81
C ILE A 213 -19.05 -6.60 10.10
N ILE A 214 -20.31 -6.27 10.44
CA ILE A 214 -21.48 -7.12 10.13
C ILE A 214 -22.61 -6.35 9.45
N ASP A 215 -23.05 -5.28 10.09
CA ASP A 215 -24.29 -4.58 9.78
C ASP A 215 -24.06 -3.41 8.82
N ASP A 216 -22.80 -3.17 8.47
CA ASP A 216 -22.40 -2.15 7.52
C ASP A 216 -23.07 -2.38 6.15
N PRO A 217 -23.94 -1.46 5.70
CA PRO A 217 -24.63 -1.59 4.42
C PRO A 217 -23.68 -1.57 3.21
N ARG A 218 -22.40 -1.22 3.39
CA ARG A 218 -21.36 -1.25 2.34
C ARG A 218 -20.85 -2.66 2.07
N GLY A 219 -20.93 -3.56 3.06
CA GLY A 219 -20.54 -4.96 2.94
C GLY A 219 -19.89 -5.51 4.20
N ALA A 220 -19.99 -6.83 4.38
CA ALA A 220 -19.45 -7.51 5.55
C ALA A 220 -17.91 -7.54 5.55
N PHE A 221 -17.30 -7.49 6.73
CA PHE A 221 -15.87 -7.80 6.91
C PHE A 221 -15.62 -9.28 7.15
N PHE A 222 -16.58 -9.95 7.80
CA PHE A 222 -16.46 -11.38 8.08
C PHE A 222 -17.05 -12.22 6.95
N PHE A 223 -16.32 -13.26 6.55
CA PHE A 223 -16.79 -14.26 5.59
C PHE A 223 -16.75 -15.64 6.25
N ASP A 224 -17.82 -16.40 6.09
CA ASP A 224 -17.86 -17.78 6.56
C ASP A 224 -16.75 -18.60 5.90
N GLN A 225 -16.23 -19.60 6.62
CA GLN A 225 -15.08 -20.41 6.20
C GLN A 225 -15.23 -20.99 4.78
N ALA A 226 -16.44 -21.39 4.39
CA ALA A 226 -16.73 -21.92 3.05
C ALA A 226 -16.50 -20.90 1.90
N HIS A 227 -16.55 -19.60 2.21
CA HIS A 227 -16.36 -18.49 1.29
C HIS A 227 -15.22 -17.56 1.75
N ALA A 228 -14.29 -18.06 2.56
CA ALA A 228 -13.25 -17.25 3.17
C ALA A 228 -12.19 -16.73 2.17
N ARG A 229 -12.12 -17.31 0.97
CA ARG A 229 -11.30 -16.84 -0.15
C ARG A 229 -12.06 -17.04 -1.46
N GLY A 230 -12.04 -16.03 -2.34
CA GLY A 230 -12.72 -16.08 -3.62
C GLY A 230 -11.99 -16.90 -4.69
N VAL A 231 -10.66 -16.86 -4.67
CA VAL A 231 -9.77 -17.71 -5.50
C VAL A 231 -9.69 -19.12 -4.89
N THR A 232 -9.78 -20.15 -5.73
CA THR A 232 -9.76 -21.57 -5.29
C THR A 232 -8.57 -22.32 -5.88
N ARG A 233 -8.27 -23.52 -5.37
CA ARG A 233 -7.20 -24.36 -5.92
C ARG A 233 -7.46 -24.75 -7.40
N ASP A 234 -8.72 -24.95 -7.78
CA ASP A 234 -9.10 -25.31 -9.16
C ASP A 234 -9.15 -24.08 -10.09
N GLN A 235 -9.25 -22.88 -9.51
CA GLN A 235 -9.21 -21.61 -10.22
C GLN A 235 -8.26 -20.63 -9.50
N PRO A 236 -6.93 -20.88 -9.51
CA PRO A 236 -5.96 -20.12 -8.71
C PRO A 236 -5.55 -18.79 -9.35
N TRP A 237 -5.95 -18.56 -10.61
CA TRP A 237 -5.53 -17.42 -11.41
C TRP A 237 -6.26 -16.14 -11.03
N LEU A 238 -5.55 -15.02 -11.13
CA LEU A 238 -6.13 -13.69 -11.07
C LEU A 238 -6.85 -13.37 -12.40
N ASP A 239 -7.82 -12.47 -12.36
CA ASP A 239 -8.50 -12.01 -13.58
C ASP A 239 -7.55 -11.19 -14.50
N ASP A 240 -7.96 -10.90 -15.73
CA ASP A 240 -7.09 -10.27 -16.73
C ASP A 240 -6.66 -8.85 -16.32
N LYS A 241 -7.55 -8.11 -15.66
CA LYS A 241 -7.29 -6.75 -15.17
C LYS A 241 -6.29 -6.75 -14.01
N THR A 242 -6.43 -7.68 -13.08
CA THR A 242 -5.49 -7.86 -11.97
C THR A 242 -4.18 -8.39 -12.50
N THR A 243 -4.19 -9.33 -13.45
CA THR A 243 -3.00 -9.82 -14.16
C THR A 243 -2.24 -8.68 -14.83
N LYS A 244 -2.93 -7.73 -15.48
CA LYS A 244 -2.31 -6.51 -16.00
C LYS A 244 -1.75 -5.63 -14.89
N ALA A 245 -2.50 -5.41 -13.80
CA ALA A 245 -2.07 -4.60 -12.66
C ALA A 245 -0.79 -5.15 -12.00
N VAL A 246 -0.65 -6.48 -11.97
CA VAL A 246 0.50 -7.19 -11.41
C VAL A 246 1.57 -7.57 -12.46
N SER A 247 1.48 -7.04 -13.69
CA SER A 247 2.52 -7.31 -14.69
C SER A 247 3.81 -6.55 -14.36
N LEU A 248 4.95 -7.09 -14.81
CA LEU A 248 6.25 -6.43 -14.64
C LEU A 248 6.23 -4.99 -15.21
N GLN A 249 5.56 -4.78 -16.34
CA GLN A 249 5.43 -3.45 -16.94
C GLN A 249 4.72 -2.47 -15.98
N THR A 250 3.62 -2.88 -15.36
CA THR A 250 2.89 -2.04 -14.41
C THR A 250 3.69 -1.82 -13.13
N LEU A 251 4.41 -2.85 -12.65
CA LEU A 251 5.32 -2.72 -11.52
C LEU A 251 6.42 -1.67 -11.77
N LEU A 252 7.06 -1.70 -12.95
CA LEU A 252 8.07 -0.70 -13.31
C LEU A 252 7.47 0.71 -13.41
N ALA A 253 6.23 0.82 -13.88
CA ALA A 253 5.51 2.09 -13.87
C ALA A 253 5.19 2.57 -12.43
N ALA A 254 4.88 1.66 -11.51
CA ALA A 254 4.70 1.96 -10.08
C ALA A 254 6.01 2.36 -9.38
N LEU A 255 7.14 1.87 -9.87
CA LEU A 255 8.47 2.27 -9.42
C LEU A 255 8.95 3.57 -10.08
N ALA A 256 8.25 4.12 -11.08
CA ALA A 256 8.70 5.31 -11.81
C ALA A 256 8.58 6.66 -11.06
N PRO A 257 7.64 6.90 -10.11
CA PRO A 257 7.54 8.17 -9.41
C PRO A 257 8.85 8.63 -8.79
N LEU A 258 9.09 9.93 -8.83
CA LEU A 258 10.31 10.56 -8.33
C LEU A 258 10.15 11.23 -6.95
N ASP A 259 8.93 11.31 -6.43
CA ASP A 259 8.59 11.79 -5.09
C ASP A 259 7.78 10.73 -4.31
N PHE A 260 7.74 10.89 -2.99
CA PHE A 260 7.10 9.94 -2.08
C PHE A 260 5.58 9.94 -2.18
N ILE A 261 4.93 11.08 -2.43
CA ILE A 261 3.45 11.19 -2.39
C ILE A 261 2.83 10.46 -3.58
N THR A 262 3.40 10.64 -4.77
CA THR A 262 2.96 9.93 -5.99
C THR A 262 3.19 8.42 -5.85
N PHE A 263 4.30 8.02 -5.23
CA PHE A 263 4.63 6.61 -4.99
C PHE A 263 3.72 5.94 -3.94
N ALA A 264 3.59 6.56 -2.77
CA ALA A 264 2.91 6.00 -1.61
C ALA A 264 1.39 6.22 -1.69
N SER A 265 0.95 7.43 -1.32
CA SER A 265 -0.44 7.92 -1.38
C SER A 265 -0.53 9.40 -0.97
N PRO A 266 -1.63 10.12 -1.28
CA PRO A 266 -1.89 11.49 -0.86
C PRO A 266 -1.86 11.73 0.66
N LYS A 267 -1.66 13.00 1.05
CA LYS A 267 -1.62 13.41 2.46
C LYS A 267 -3.02 13.47 3.08
N THR A 268 -3.07 13.24 4.38
CA THR A 268 -4.27 13.43 5.23
C THR A 268 -3.88 14.07 6.56
N MET A 269 -4.88 14.56 7.30
CA MET A 269 -4.70 15.13 8.65
C MET A 269 -4.24 14.10 9.70
N GLY A 270 -4.56 12.82 9.48
CA GLY A 270 -4.18 11.68 10.32
C GLY A 270 -4.41 10.37 9.56
N HIS A 271 -3.86 9.25 10.04
CA HIS A 271 -3.85 7.97 9.33
C HIS A 271 -5.22 7.30 9.26
N SER A 272 -6.19 7.87 9.97
CA SER A 272 -7.61 7.52 9.92
C SER A 272 -8.37 8.16 8.74
N GLY A 273 -7.80 9.16 8.08
CA GLY A 273 -8.40 9.83 6.92
C GLY A 273 -8.17 9.06 5.61
N LEU A 274 -9.06 9.27 4.64
CA LEU A 274 -8.94 8.75 3.28
C LEU A 274 -9.14 9.89 2.28
N THR A 275 -8.13 10.20 1.48
CA THR A 275 -8.18 11.25 0.44
C THR A 275 -7.79 10.74 -0.94
N GLY A 276 -7.13 9.58 -1.04
CA GLY A 276 -6.79 9.02 -2.34
C GLY A 276 -5.76 7.91 -2.31
N PHE A 277 -5.53 7.28 -3.45
CA PHE A 277 -4.62 6.14 -3.58
C PHE A 277 -3.47 6.49 -4.53
N GLY A 278 -2.24 6.38 -4.03
CA GLY A 278 -1.03 6.46 -4.83
C GLY A 278 -0.90 5.26 -5.75
N VAL A 279 0.16 5.24 -6.57
CA VAL A 279 0.30 4.21 -7.60
C VAL A 279 0.33 2.81 -7.00
N LEU A 280 1.11 2.60 -5.94
CA LEU A 280 1.29 1.28 -5.34
C LEU A 280 0.04 0.79 -4.60
N GLU A 281 -0.65 1.68 -3.88
CA GLU A 281 -1.86 1.34 -3.13
C GLU A 281 -3.07 1.08 -4.06
N GLY A 282 -3.27 1.92 -5.08
CA GLY A 282 -4.39 1.78 -6.01
C GLY A 282 -4.26 0.55 -6.91
N GLN A 283 -3.11 0.41 -7.58
CA GLN A 283 -2.82 -0.73 -8.46
C GLN A 283 -1.32 -1.01 -8.46
N PRO A 284 -0.87 -2.07 -7.77
CA PRO A 284 -1.54 -3.37 -7.72
C PRO A 284 -2.27 -3.74 -6.41
N HIS A 285 -2.03 -3.06 -5.29
CA HIS A 285 -2.49 -3.51 -3.97
C HIS A 285 -4.01 -3.74 -3.90
N ASN A 286 -4.83 -2.71 -4.16
CA ASN A 286 -6.30 -2.84 -4.03
C ASN A 286 -6.86 -3.92 -4.98
N ARG A 287 -6.30 -4.04 -6.19
CA ARG A 287 -6.73 -5.04 -7.18
C ARG A 287 -6.42 -6.47 -6.74
N VAL A 288 -5.24 -6.72 -6.15
CA VAL A 288 -4.89 -8.05 -5.64
C VAL A 288 -5.83 -8.45 -4.51
N HIS A 289 -6.04 -7.56 -3.54
CA HIS A 289 -7.00 -7.75 -2.46
C HIS A 289 -8.40 -8.11 -2.98
N ASN A 290 -8.95 -7.25 -3.84
CA ASN A 290 -10.30 -7.42 -4.39
C ASN A 290 -10.43 -8.74 -5.17
N CYS A 291 -9.46 -9.06 -6.04
CA CYS A 291 -9.49 -10.27 -6.85
C CYS A 291 -9.39 -11.54 -5.99
N VAL A 292 -8.41 -11.61 -5.07
CA VAL A 292 -8.26 -12.75 -4.17
C VAL A 292 -9.49 -12.90 -3.25
N GLY A 293 -10.06 -11.78 -2.83
CA GLY A 293 -11.26 -11.70 -2.01
C GLY A 293 -12.53 -12.06 -2.77
N GLY A 294 -12.49 -12.25 -4.09
CA GLY A 294 -13.61 -12.76 -4.87
C GLY A 294 -14.31 -11.77 -5.79
N ILE A 295 -13.83 -10.53 -5.89
CA ILE A 295 -14.27 -9.55 -6.88
C ILE A 295 -13.52 -9.84 -8.21
N PHE A 296 -14.18 -10.56 -9.11
CA PHE A 296 -13.60 -11.02 -10.38
C PHE A 296 -14.26 -10.37 -11.58
N THR A 297 -13.46 -9.77 -12.47
CA THR A 297 -13.92 -9.36 -13.80
C THR A 297 -13.80 -10.51 -14.79
N ARG A 298 -14.92 -10.97 -15.33
CA ARG A 298 -14.96 -12.02 -16.37
C ARG A 298 -14.53 -11.46 -17.73
N PRO A 299 -14.12 -12.30 -18.70
CA PRO A 299 -13.72 -11.85 -20.04
C PRO A 299 -14.81 -11.08 -20.82
N ASP A 300 -16.09 -11.26 -20.48
CA ASP A 300 -17.21 -10.47 -21.05
C ASP A 300 -17.35 -9.08 -20.40
N GLY A 301 -16.42 -8.70 -19.53
CA GLY A 301 -16.35 -7.41 -18.85
C GLY A 301 -17.29 -7.28 -17.66
N VAL A 302 -17.89 -8.38 -17.18
CA VAL A 302 -18.78 -8.36 -16.01
C VAL A 302 -18.02 -8.76 -14.74
N THR A 303 -18.00 -7.86 -13.76
CA THR A 303 -17.46 -8.08 -12.43
C THR A 303 -18.48 -8.82 -11.54
N THR A 304 -18.04 -9.89 -10.88
CA THR A 304 -18.81 -10.72 -9.93
C THR A 304 -18.16 -10.66 -8.55
N ASN A 305 -18.91 -10.93 -7.47
CA ASN A 305 -18.36 -11.03 -6.12
C ASN A 305 -18.72 -12.38 -5.50
N ARG A 306 -17.72 -13.21 -5.18
CA ARG A 306 -17.89 -14.53 -4.54
C ARG A 306 -17.74 -14.49 -3.01
N GLY A 307 -17.29 -13.39 -2.44
CA GLY A 307 -16.95 -13.30 -1.01
C GLY A 307 -15.57 -13.87 -0.67
N GLY A 308 -14.93 -13.28 0.34
CA GLY A 308 -13.60 -13.68 0.82
C GLY A 308 -12.90 -12.56 1.57
N PHE A 309 -12.11 -12.90 2.60
CA PHE A 309 -11.54 -11.92 3.53
C PHE A 309 -10.69 -10.86 2.84
N MET A 310 -9.94 -11.22 1.81
CA MET A 310 -8.99 -10.32 1.13
C MET A 310 -9.64 -9.07 0.50
N GLN A 311 -10.96 -8.97 0.37
CA GLN A 311 -11.62 -7.74 -0.11
C GLN A 311 -12.05 -6.77 1.00
N ALA A 312 -11.84 -7.10 2.28
CA ALA A 312 -12.41 -6.36 3.41
C ALA A 312 -11.39 -6.08 4.53
N ASN A 313 -11.77 -5.26 5.52
CA ASN A 313 -10.84 -4.83 6.58
C ASN A 313 -10.44 -5.95 7.57
N LEU A 314 -11.02 -7.14 7.45
CA LEU A 314 -10.55 -8.38 8.08
C LEU A 314 -9.69 -9.25 7.13
N SER A 315 -9.14 -8.67 6.07
CA SER A 315 -8.26 -9.34 5.11
C SER A 315 -7.09 -10.11 5.73
N PRO A 316 -6.49 -9.72 6.87
CA PRO A 316 -5.44 -10.53 7.48
C PRO A 316 -5.90 -11.88 8.03
N VAL A 317 -7.21 -12.16 8.08
CA VAL A 317 -7.71 -13.51 8.39
C VAL A 317 -7.25 -14.50 7.32
N ASP A 318 -7.08 -14.06 6.06
CA ASP A 318 -6.43 -14.84 5.02
C ASP A 318 -4.90 -14.76 5.15
N PRO A 319 -4.17 -15.87 5.37
CA PRO A 319 -2.71 -15.88 5.47
C PRO A 319 -1.98 -15.27 4.27
N LEU A 320 -2.59 -15.26 3.08
CA LEU A 320 -2.01 -14.65 1.89
C LEU A 320 -1.79 -13.14 2.04
N PHE A 321 -2.57 -12.48 2.90
CA PHE A 321 -2.42 -11.06 3.25
C PHE A 321 -0.96 -10.71 3.57
N PHE A 322 -0.33 -11.48 4.46
CA PHE A 322 1.00 -11.14 4.96
C PHE A 322 2.08 -11.29 3.88
N LEU A 323 1.95 -12.29 3.01
CA LEU A 323 2.85 -12.47 1.86
C LEU A 323 2.65 -11.38 0.80
N HIS A 324 1.39 -10.95 0.59
CA HIS A 324 1.07 -9.83 -0.29
C HIS A 324 1.71 -8.54 0.22
N HIS A 325 1.50 -8.19 1.50
CA HIS A 325 2.07 -6.98 2.09
C HIS A 325 3.59 -7.04 2.28
N ALA A 326 4.19 -8.22 2.45
CA ALA A 326 5.64 -8.37 2.37
C ALA A 326 6.20 -8.00 0.98
N ASN A 327 5.45 -8.24 -0.11
CA ASN A 327 5.86 -7.78 -1.44
C ASN A 327 5.60 -6.29 -1.65
N ILE A 328 4.53 -5.72 -1.09
CA ILE A 328 4.31 -4.26 -1.10
C ILE A 328 5.47 -3.54 -0.38
N ASP A 329 5.88 -4.03 0.79
CA ASP A 329 7.01 -3.49 1.53
C ASP A 329 8.34 -3.67 0.77
N ARG A 330 8.54 -4.82 0.11
CA ARG A 330 9.70 -5.03 -0.78
C ARG A 330 9.76 -4.01 -1.92
N ILE A 331 8.63 -3.69 -2.53
CA ILE A 331 8.58 -2.70 -3.61
C ILE A 331 8.96 -1.31 -3.09
N TRP A 332 8.58 -0.97 -1.85
CA TRP A 332 9.07 0.25 -1.20
C TRP A 332 10.59 0.23 -0.96
N ASP A 333 11.18 -0.91 -0.57
CA ASP A 333 12.64 -1.06 -0.50
C ASP A 333 13.31 -0.85 -1.88
N VAL A 334 12.79 -1.48 -2.95
CA VAL A 334 13.29 -1.28 -4.33
C VAL A 334 13.23 0.19 -4.72
N TRP A 335 12.08 0.85 -4.50
CA TRP A 335 11.92 2.27 -4.80
C TRP A 335 12.89 3.12 -3.99
N THR A 336 13.04 2.84 -2.70
CA THR A 336 13.97 3.54 -1.79
C THR A 336 15.41 3.44 -2.31
N ARG A 337 15.88 2.23 -2.66
CA ARG A 337 17.22 2.02 -3.21
C ARG A 337 17.41 2.71 -4.56
N LYS A 338 16.40 2.71 -5.43
CA LYS A 338 16.39 3.48 -6.69
C LYS A 338 16.53 4.98 -6.42
N GLN A 339 15.76 5.53 -5.49
CA GLN A 339 15.81 6.96 -5.13
C GLN A 339 17.18 7.34 -4.56
N GLN A 340 17.70 6.56 -3.61
CA GLN A 340 19.05 6.77 -3.03
C GLN A 340 20.14 6.73 -4.09
N ALA A 341 20.08 5.73 -4.98
CA ALA A 341 21.02 5.59 -6.09
C ALA A 341 21.01 6.82 -7.01
N ARG A 342 19.86 7.50 -7.15
CA ARG A 342 19.69 8.69 -8.00
C ARG A 342 19.81 10.01 -7.23
N GLY A 343 20.01 9.98 -5.90
CA GLY A 343 20.06 11.17 -5.05
C GLY A 343 18.72 11.87 -4.85
N TYR A 344 17.60 11.16 -5.01
CA TYR A 344 16.25 11.70 -4.76
C TYR A 344 15.78 11.42 -3.33
N PRO A 345 14.84 12.23 -2.80
CA PRO A 345 14.18 11.96 -1.52
C PRO A 345 13.53 10.57 -1.50
N THR A 346 13.57 9.92 -0.33
CA THR A 346 13.01 8.58 -0.08
C THR A 346 11.79 8.62 0.85
N LEU A 347 11.47 9.80 1.37
CA LEU A 347 10.41 10.09 2.32
C LEU A 347 9.92 11.52 2.04
N PRO A 348 8.83 11.97 2.67
CA PRO A 348 8.49 13.40 2.70
C PRO A 348 9.66 14.24 3.27
N GLU A 349 9.65 15.55 3.03
CA GLU A 349 10.72 16.47 3.43
C GLU A 349 10.17 17.64 4.26
N GLY A 350 11.02 18.26 5.08
CA GLY A 350 10.65 19.43 5.89
C GLY A 350 9.51 19.13 6.88
N ALA A 351 8.58 20.08 7.03
CA ALA A 351 7.46 19.96 7.97
C ALA A 351 6.57 18.73 7.70
N ASP A 352 6.53 18.25 6.45
CA ASP A 352 5.82 17.03 6.10
C ASP A 352 6.48 15.79 6.72
N LEU A 353 7.81 15.75 6.79
CA LEU A 353 8.53 14.64 7.42
C LEU A 353 8.25 14.61 8.93
N ASP A 354 8.23 15.78 9.57
CA ASP A 354 7.96 15.89 11.01
C ASP A 354 6.53 15.40 11.33
N ALA A 355 5.54 15.89 10.57
CA ALA A 355 4.15 15.45 10.72
C ALA A 355 3.96 13.96 10.42
N TRP A 356 4.53 13.50 9.30
CA TRP A 356 4.44 12.09 8.91
C TRP A 356 5.09 11.18 9.94
N SER A 357 6.25 11.56 10.49
CA SER A 357 7.00 10.73 11.44
C SER A 357 6.34 10.65 12.81
N ALA A 358 5.66 11.72 13.24
CA ALA A 358 5.06 11.83 14.56
C ALA A 358 3.73 11.06 14.71
N GLU A 359 3.14 10.59 13.61
CA GLU A 359 1.83 9.94 13.61
C GLU A 359 1.81 8.68 14.52
N PRO A 360 0.83 8.53 15.43
CA PRO A 360 0.83 7.48 16.44
C PRO A 360 0.31 6.14 15.90
N PHE A 361 1.09 5.07 16.05
CA PHE A 361 0.72 3.68 15.77
C PHE A 361 0.69 2.87 17.06
N LEU A 362 -0.52 2.71 17.62
CA LEU A 362 -0.69 2.30 19.03
C LEU A 362 -1.25 0.88 19.24
N PHE A 363 -1.60 0.18 18.16
CA PHE A 363 -2.33 -1.10 18.25
C PHE A 363 -1.46 -2.34 18.02
N PHE A 364 -0.14 -2.16 17.82
CA PHE A 364 0.80 -3.26 17.66
C PHE A 364 1.19 -3.88 19.01
N VAL A 365 1.44 -5.18 18.98
CA VAL A 365 1.98 -5.94 20.12
C VAL A 365 3.26 -6.69 19.72
N ASP A 366 4.14 -6.90 20.69
CA ASP A 366 5.38 -7.64 20.52
C ASP A 366 5.16 -9.17 20.52
N ALA A 367 6.24 -9.94 20.35
CA ALA A 367 6.24 -11.40 20.39
C ALA A 367 5.68 -12.00 21.71
N GLN A 368 5.71 -11.23 22.80
CA GLN A 368 5.18 -11.60 24.11
C GLN A 368 3.73 -11.14 24.33
N GLY A 369 3.13 -10.45 23.36
CA GLY A 369 1.76 -9.97 23.41
C GLY A 369 1.61 -8.69 24.25
N ARG A 370 2.68 -7.91 24.43
CA ARG A 370 2.65 -6.62 25.13
C ARG A 370 2.62 -5.49 24.12
N PRO A 371 2.04 -4.32 24.45
CA PRO A 371 2.17 -3.13 23.62
C PRO A 371 3.63 -2.82 23.30
N VAL A 372 3.90 -2.44 22.06
CA VAL A 372 5.25 -2.15 21.59
C VAL A 372 5.76 -0.80 22.10
N SER A 373 7.07 -0.63 22.21
CA SER A 373 7.69 0.65 22.60
C SER A 373 7.90 1.62 21.44
N ARG A 374 7.82 1.12 20.20
CA ARG A 374 7.88 1.91 18.96
C ARG A 374 6.45 2.27 18.58
N THR A 375 6.04 3.51 18.77
CA THR A 375 4.63 3.90 18.71
C THR A 375 4.35 4.99 17.68
N THR A 376 5.32 5.28 16.80
CA THR A 376 5.17 6.32 15.78
C THR A 376 5.48 5.77 14.39
N ALA A 377 4.97 6.42 13.35
CA ALA A 377 5.32 6.11 11.97
C ALA A 377 6.83 6.18 11.71
N GLY A 378 7.51 7.18 12.28
CA GLY A 378 8.97 7.36 12.15
C GLY A 378 9.77 6.14 12.62
N ASP A 379 9.29 5.42 13.63
CA ASP A 379 9.94 4.20 14.15
C ASP A 379 10.02 3.07 13.12
N TYR A 380 9.18 3.12 12.09
CA TYR A 380 9.05 2.11 11.04
C TYR A 380 9.48 2.63 9.67
N ALA A 381 10.08 3.81 9.57
CA ALA A 381 10.47 4.40 8.29
C ALA A 381 11.52 3.58 7.51
N THR A 382 12.29 2.71 8.20
CA THR A 382 13.34 1.88 7.58
C THR A 382 13.20 0.41 7.94
N ILE A 383 13.63 -0.48 7.04
CA ILE A 383 13.64 -1.94 7.28
C ILE A 383 14.63 -2.35 8.39
N GLY A 384 15.65 -1.51 8.66
CA GLY A 384 16.72 -1.80 9.63
C GLY A 384 16.22 -2.00 11.06
N GLY A 385 15.06 -1.43 11.42
CA GLY A 385 14.44 -1.61 12.73
C GLY A 385 14.00 -3.05 13.03
N PHE A 386 13.92 -3.91 12.02
CA PHE A 386 13.57 -5.34 12.18
C PHE A 386 14.67 -6.27 11.63
N ASP A 387 15.80 -5.72 11.18
CA ASP A 387 16.99 -6.46 10.72
C ASP A 387 16.69 -7.52 9.63
N TYR A 388 15.82 -7.17 8.67
CA TYR A 388 15.55 -8.00 7.49
C TYR A 388 16.00 -7.35 6.18
N ASP A 389 16.28 -8.18 5.18
CA ASP A 389 16.38 -7.83 3.78
C ASP A 389 15.50 -8.75 2.91
N TYR A 390 15.54 -8.54 1.59
CA TYR A 390 14.79 -9.30 0.61
C TYR A 390 15.71 -10.08 -0.33
N GLN A 391 15.28 -11.28 -0.71
CA GLN A 391 15.73 -11.89 -1.96
C GLN A 391 15.38 -10.93 -3.12
N PRO A 392 16.31 -10.70 -4.06
CA PRO A 392 16.01 -9.94 -5.29
C PRO A 392 14.87 -10.59 -6.09
N GLY A 393 14.01 -9.78 -6.67
CA GLY A 393 12.86 -10.23 -7.47
C GLY A 393 12.49 -9.22 -8.56
N SER A 394 11.24 -9.28 -9.03
CA SER A 394 10.73 -8.36 -10.06
C SER A 394 10.92 -6.90 -9.66
N GLY A 395 11.28 -6.03 -10.61
CA GLY A 395 11.50 -4.60 -10.35
C GLY A 395 12.90 -4.22 -9.85
N GLU A 396 13.77 -5.18 -9.50
CA GLU A 396 15.19 -4.90 -9.19
C GLU A 396 15.93 -4.24 -10.35
N GLU A 397 15.49 -4.50 -11.59
CA GLU A 397 15.97 -3.84 -12.81
C GLU A 397 15.79 -2.31 -12.81
N ALA A 398 14.90 -1.77 -11.95
CA ALA A 398 14.74 -0.33 -11.80
C ALA A 398 15.90 0.32 -11.01
N VAL A 399 16.64 -0.45 -10.21
CA VAL A 399 17.72 0.06 -9.35
C VAL A 399 19.01 0.19 -10.19
N PRO A 400 19.54 1.40 -10.39
CA PRO A 400 20.73 1.59 -11.21
C PRO A 400 21.95 0.84 -10.66
N ALA A 401 22.72 0.19 -11.55
CA ALA A 401 24.00 -0.39 -11.18
C ALA A 401 25.01 0.70 -10.77
N LYS A 402 25.84 0.43 -9.76
CA LYS A 402 26.86 1.39 -9.25
C LYS A 402 27.77 1.95 -10.35
N ALA A 403 28.13 1.15 -11.35
CA ALA A 403 28.95 1.59 -12.48
C ALA A 403 28.25 2.59 -13.41
N ALA A 404 26.91 2.51 -13.54
CA ALA A 404 26.12 3.42 -14.36
C ALA A 404 26.05 4.84 -13.75
N LEU A 405 26.09 4.94 -12.43
CA LEU A 405 26.11 6.23 -11.72
C LEU A 405 27.47 6.94 -11.82
N ALA A 406 28.56 6.19 -11.83
CA ALA A 406 29.92 6.72 -11.95
C ALA A 406 30.25 7.25 -13.36
N ALA A 407 29.52 6.81 -14.38
CA ALA A 407 29.67 7.28 -15.75
C ALA A 407 28.88 8.57 -16.05
N ALA A 408 28.01 9.02 -15.13
CA ALA A 408 27.30 10.28 -15.28
C ALA A 408 28.28 11.46 -15.03
N PRO A 409 28.34 12.47 -15.92
CA PRO A 409 29.25 13.60 -15.74
C PRO A 409 28.96 14.29 -14.39
N GLY A 410 30.02 14.58 -13.62
CA GLY A 410 29.97 15.10 -12.25
C GLY A 410 29.43 16.53 -12.09
N GLY A 411 28.22 16.79 -12.56
CA GLY A 411 27.40 17.93 -12.16
C GLY A 411 26.52 17.57 -10.95
N SER A 412 26.05 18.58 -10.22
CA SER A 412 24.91 18.44 -9.30
C SER A 412 23.83 17.62 -9.99
N GLY A 413 23.34 16.55 -9.36
CA GLY A 413 22.32 15.69 -9.93
C GLY A 413 21.17 16.52 -10.54
N PRO A 414 20.62 16.10 -11.68
CA PRO A 414 19.63 16.90 -12.39
C PRO A 414 18.41 17.14 -11.48
N ALA A 415 17.96 18.39 -11.40
CA ALA A 415 16.94 18.83 -10.46
C ALA A 415 15.62 18.12 -10.76
N LEU A 416 15.02 17.50 -9.74
CA LEU A 416 13.67 16.93 -9.82
C LEU A 416 12.71 17.97 -10.43
N ARG A 417 12.09 17.63 -11.56
CA ARG A 417 11.06 18.46 -12.19
C ARG A 417 9.77 17.68 -12.32
N ILE A 418 8.74 18.17 -11.65
CA ILE A 418 7.36 17.68 -11.76
C ILE A 418 6.53 18.80 -12.38
N GLU A 419 5.99 18.56 -13.56
CA GLU A 419 5.14 19.51 -14.28
C GLU A 419 3.69 19.03 -14.27
N HIS A 420 2.76 19.95 -14.01
CA HIS A 420 1.34 19.67 -13.92
C HIS A 420 0.61 20.23 -15.14
N PHE A 421 -0.19 19.38 -15.77
CA PHE A 421 -1.02 19.73 -16.91
C PHE A 421 -2.48 19.43 -16.60
N HIS A 422 -3.28 20.48 -16.45
CA HIS A 422 -4.68 20.35 -16.10
C HIS A 422 -5.52 20.02 -17.34
N ALA A 423 -6.25 18.90 -17.30
CA ALA A 423 -7.15 18.54 -18.38
C ALA A 423 -8.46 19.32 -18.29
N ARG A 424 -9.03 19.66 -19.44
CA ARG A 424 -10.40 20.17 -19.51
C ARG A 424 -11.39 19.03 -19.28
N ILE A 425 -12.26 19.18 -18.28
CA ILE A 425 -13.37 18.25 -18.04
C ILE A 425 -14.50 18.54 -19.02
N THR A 426 -15.01 17.49 -19.66
CA THR A 426 -16.11 17.57 -20.63
C THR A 426 -17.27 16.72 -20.13
N PRO A 427 -18.49 17.28 -19.99
CA PRO A 427 -19.63 16.49 -19.57
C PRO A 427 -19.85 15.30 -20.51
N ALA A 428 -19.94 14.11 -19.94
CA ALA A 428 -20.31 12.88 -20.64
C ALA A 428 -21.66 12.38 -20.07
N PRO A 429 -22.36 11.47 -20.78
CA PRO A 429 -23.63 10.92 -20.29
C PRO A 429 -23.46 10.37 -18.87
N ALA A 430 -24.49 10.44 -18.02
CA ALA A 430 -24.46 10.13 -16.57
C ALA A 430 -23.89 8.75 -16.15
N GLN A 431 -23.51 7.91 -17.11
CA GLN A 431 -22.98 6.56 -16.96
C GLN A 431 -21.50 6.44 -17.39
N ALA A 432 -20.85 7.53 -17.79
CA ALA A 432 -19.42 7.61 -18.04
C ALA A 432 -18.97 9.04 -17.71
N ALA A 433 -17.93 9.19 -16.90
CA ALA A 433 -17.34 10.51 -16.69
C ALA A 433 -16.12 10.63 -17.60
N ALA A 434 -16.16 11.55 -18.57
CA ALA A 434 -15.05 11.78 -19.47
C ALA A 434 -14.38 13.11 -19.12
N GLY A 435 -13.05 13.19 -19.29
CA GLY A 435 -12.33 14.45 -19.15
C GLY A 435 -11.01 14.35 -19.88
N GLY A 436 -10.83 15.13 -20.94
CA GLY A 436 -9.63 14.95 -21.74
C GLY A 436 -9.48 15.97 -22.84
N THR A 437 -8.59 16.94 -22.62
CA THR A 437 -7.83 17.58 -23.69
C THR A 437 -6.62 18.26 -23.07
N VAL A 438 -5.49 17.54 -22.97
CA VAL A 438 -4.17 18.15 -22.75
C VAL A 438 -3.44 18.15 -24.08
N ALA A 439 -3.27 19.32 -24.70
CA ALA A 439 -2.57 19.47 -25.97
C ALA A 439 -1.12 19.92 -25.72
N ASP A 440 -0.26 18.98 -25.29
CA ASP A 440 1.17 19.21 -25.17
C ASP A 440 1.92 18.08 -25.90
N ALA A 441 2.52 18.42 -27.04
CA ALA A 441 3.28 17.46 -27.84
C ALA A 441 4.46 16.84 -27.05
N GLY A 442 5.01 17.57 -26.06
CA GLY A 442 6.07 17.09 -25.18
C GLY A 442 5.62 16.02 -24.18
N LEU A 443 4.34 15.97 -23.80
CA LEU A 443 3.76 14.84 -23.06
C LEU A 443 3.71 13.59 -23.93
N LEU A 444 3.32 13.71 -25.20
CA LEU A 444 3.23 12.57 -26.12
C LEU A 444 4.60 11.97 -26.44
N GLN A 445 5.70 12.71 -26.23
CA GLN A 445 7.06 12.20 -26.39
C GLN A 445 7.58 11.42 -25.17
N ALA A 446 6.97 11.58 -23.99
CA ALA A 446 7.39 10.88 -22.77
C ALA A 446 7.32 9.35 -22.95
N GLY A 447 8.38 8.64 -22.57
CA GLY A 447 8.59 7.22 -22.85
C GLY A 447 8.33 6.30 -21.66
N ALA A 448 8.29 5.00 -21.92
CA ALA A 448 8.26 3.95 -20.88
C ALA A 448 9.68 3.50 -20.44
N ALA A 449 10.74 4.10 -20.99
CA ALA A 449 12.11 3.75 -20.63
C ALA A 449 12.45 4.21 -19.20
N PRO A 450 13.30 3.49 -18.45
CA PRO A 450 13.64 3.80 -17.04
C PRO A 450 14.27 5.18 -16.78
N ASP A 451 14.77 5.82 -17.84
CA ASP A 451 15.40 7.14 -17.85
C ASP A 451 14.58 8.21 -18.61
N ALA A 452 13.44 7.84 -19.20
CA ALA A 452 12.52 8.79 -19.83
C ALA A 452 11.61 9.45 -18.79
N SER A 453 11.00 10.58 -19.16
CA SER A 453 9.98 11.20 -18.32
C SER A 453 8.81 10.24 -18.10
N ALA A 454 8.37 10.10 -16.84
CA ALA A 454 7.21 9.30 -16.48
C ALA A 454 5.95 10.19 -16.43
N LEU A 455 4.81 9.62 -16.85
CA LEU A 455 3.53 10.29 -16.84
C LEU A 455 2.56 9.61 -15.88
N PHE A 456 1.86 10.42 -15.09
CA PHE A 456 0.80 9.99 -14.18
C PHE A 456 -0.43 10.85 -14.37
N ALA A 457 -1.63 10.28 -14.26
CA ALA A 457 -2.86 11.02 -14.09
C ALA A 457 -3.27 11.00 -12.61
N GLN A 458 -3.38 12.17 -12.01
CA GLN A 458 -4.10 12.39 -10.75
C GLN A 458 -5.57 12.62 -11.09
N ILE A 459 -6.43 11.64 -10.80
CA ILE A 459 -7.84 11.65 -11.16
C ILE A 459 -8.65 11.82 -9.88
N THR A 460 -9.26 12.99 -9.67
CA THR A 460 -10.10 13.26 -8.50
C THR A 460 -11.57 13.09 -8.85
N VAL A 461 -12.26 12.27 -8.05
CA VAL A 461 -13.67 11.92 -8.26
C VAL A 461 -14.46 12.14 -6.96
N ALA A 462 -15.69 12.63 -7.09
CA ALA A 462 -16.69 12.53 -6.04
C ALA A 462 -17.50 11.25 -6.24
N LEU A 463 -17.57 10.46 -5.17
CA LEU A 463 -18.29 9.20 -5.11
C LEU A 463 -19.40 9.31 -4.06
N PRO A 464 -20.57 8.71 -4.30
CA PRO A 464 -21.56 8.53 -3.23
C PRO A 464 -20.92 7.85 -2.01
N PRO A 465 -21.31 8.19 -0.77
CA PRO A 465 -20.67 7.67 0.44
C PRO A 465 -20.59 6.15 0.52
N LEU A 466 -21.55 5.44 -0.09
CA LEU A 466 -21.67 3.98 -0.12
C LEU A 466 -21.19 3.34 -1.43
N ALA A 467 -20.63 4.09 -2.38
CA ALA A 467 -20.20 3.56 -3.69
C ALA A 467 -18.88 2.74 -3.63
N HIS A 468 -18.52 2.23 -2.46
CA HIS A 468 -17.37 1.34 -2.27
C HIS A 468 -17.56 0.04 -3.03
N GLY A 469 -16.48 -0.50 -3.60
CA GLY A 469 -16.49 -1.73 -4.39
C GLY A 469 -16.96 -1.58 -5.84
N HIS A 470 -17.20 -0.37 -6.32
CA HIS A 470 -17.34 -0.09 -7.75
C HIS A 470 -16.00 0.32 -8.34
N GLU A 471 -15.65 -0.31 -9.46
CA GLU A 471 -14.42 -0.05 -10.18
C GLU A 471 -14.70 0.77 -11.43
N PHE A 472 -13.72 1.59 -11.81
CA PHE A 472 -13.79 2.40 -13.01
C PHE A 472 -12.53 2.20 -13.83
N ALA A 473 -12.68 1.87 -15.10
CA ALA A 473 -11.56 1.76 -16.01
C ALA A 473 -11.11 3.15 -16.47
N VAL A 474 -9.80 3.32 -16.60
CA VAL A 474 -9.18 4.53 -17.16
C VAL A 474 -8.67 4.21 -18.56
N LEU A 475 -9.24 4.91 -19.54
CA LEU A 475 -8.91 4.76 -20.94
C LEU A 475 -8.20 6.01 -21.46
N VAL A 476 -7.24 5.81 -22.35
CA VAL A 476 -6.46 6.87 -23.01
C VAL A 476 -6.71 6.83 -24.51
N ASN A 477 -7.18 7.95 -25.07
CA ASN A 477 -7.48 8.13 -26.49
C ASN A 477 -8.33 7.00 -27.10
N ALA A 478 -9.23 6.41 -26.32
CA ALA A 478 -10.08 5.30 -26.78
C ALA A 478 -11.16 5.77 -27.78
N PRO A 479 -11.50 4.95 -28.80
CA PRO A 479 -12.66 5.19 -29.64
C PRO A 479 -13.94 5.42 -28.83
N ALA A 480 -14.88 6.22 -29.35
CA ALA A 480 -16.11 6.58 -28.65
C ALA A 480 -17.04 5.37 -28.38
N ASP A 481 -16.94 4.35 -29.23
CA ASP A 481 -17.74 3.12 -29.25
C ASP A 481 -17.09 1.93 -28.53
N ALA A 482 -15.99 2.15 -27.80
CA ALA A 482 -15.35 1.12 -26.99
C ALA A 482 -16.33 0.62 -25.90
N ALA A 483 -17.11 -0.40 -26.22
CA ALA A 483 -18.27 -0.85 -25.46
C ALA A 483 -17.90 -1.48 -24.10
N HIS A 484 -16.64 -1.94 -23.96
CA HIS A 484 -16.11 -2.63 -22.79
C HIS A 484 -14.62 -2.31 -22.59
N PRO A 485 -14.17 -1.92 -21.38
CA PRO A 485 -12.76 -1.75 -21.07
C PRO A 485 -12.02 -3.10 -21.03
N ASP A 486 -11.17 -3.33 -22.04
CA ASP A 486 -10.31 -4.52 -22.17
C ASP A 486 -8.88 -4.20 -21.69
N PRO A 487 -8.34 -4.88 -20.66
CA PRO A 487 -6.97 -4.67 -20.19
C PRO A 487 -5.87 -5.02 -21.19
N ALA A 488 -6.17 -5.78 -22.26
CA ALA A 488 -5.25 -6.05 -23.36
C ALA A 488 -5.21 -4.91 -24.39
N SER A 489 -6.18 -3.99 -24.36
CA SER A 489 -6.23 -2.86 -25.28
C SER A 489 -5.09 -1.86 -25.02
N PRO A 490 -4.44 -1.31 -26.06
CA PRO A 490 -3.44 -0.26 -25.88
C PRO A 490 -4.02 1.03 -25.28
N HIS A 491 -5.34 1.19 -25.32
CA HIS A 491 -6.05 2.31 -24.72
C HIS A 491 -6.25 2.17 -23.21
N TYR A 492 -6.02 0.99 -22.62
CA TYR A 492 -6.27 0.76 -21.20
C TYR A 492 -5.07 1.20 -20.36
N ALA A 493 -5.27 2.15 -19.43
CA ALA A 493 -4.24 2.63 -18.53
C ALA A 493 -4.29 1.99 -17.13
N GLY A 494 -5.48 1.67 -16.63
CA GLY A 494 -5.63 1.12 -15.29
C GLY A 494 -7.07 1.10 -14.79
N THR A 495 -7.21 0.80 -13.50
CA THR A 495 -8.49 0.78 -12.79
C THR A 495 -8.43 1.70 -11.57
N LEU A 496 -9.46 2.52 -11.38
CA LEU A 496 -9.75 3.16 -10.10
C LEU A 496 -10.38 2.10 -9.21
N SER A 497 -9.58 1.54 -8.31
CA SER A 497 -9.98 0.46 -7.40
C SER A 497 -9.79 0.91 -5.96
N MET A 498 -10.79 0.67 -5.12
CA MET A 498 -10.73 0.89 -3.68
C MET A 498 -10.71 -0.46 -2.98
N PHE A 499 -9.88 -0.59 -1.95
CA PHE A 499 -9.88 -1.71 -1.02
C PHE A 499 -10.82 -1.43 0.16
N GLY A 500 -11.44 -2.48 0.69
CA GLY A 500 -12.21 -2.42 1.92
C GLY A 500 -13.54 -1.67 1.78
N HIS A 501 -14.28 -1.61 2.89
CA HIS A 501 -15.45 -0.74 3.00
C HIS A 501 -15.07 0.42 3.91
N HIS A 502 -14.69 1.54 3.32
CA HIS A 502 -14.48 2.79 4.06
C HIS A 502 -15.71 3.68 3.91
N THR A 503 -15.81 4.80 4.61
CA THR A 503 -16.82 5.82 4.25
C THR A 503 -16.11 6.79 3.31
N VAL A 504 -16.68 7.06 2.13
CA VAL A 504 -16.18 8.21 1.35
C VAL A 504 -16.71 9.48 2.01
N HIS A 505 -15.83 10.23 2.66
CA HIS A 505 -16.18 11.49 3.33
C HIS A 505 -15.95 12.73 2.46
N GLY A 506 -15.35 12.57 1.28
CA GLY A 506 -15.05 13.65 0.35
C GLY A 506 -14.48 13.13 -0.97
N PRO A 507 -14.02 14.03 -1.85
CA PRO A 507 -13.36 13.65 -3.09
C PRO A 507 -12.18 12.68 -2.86
N VAL A 508 -12.05 11.71 -3.76
CA VAL A 508 -10.97 10.70 -3.73
C VAL A 508 -10.09 10.89 -4.96
N THR A 509 -8.78 11.00 -4.78
CA THR A 509 -7.81 11.11 -5.87
C THR A 509 -7.13 9.77 -6.14
N PHE A 510 -7.02 9.37 -7.39
CA PHE A 510 -6.33 8.15 -7.80
C PHE A 510 -5.16 8.49 -8.73
N THR A 511 -3.99 7.92 -8.45
CA THR A 511 -2.81 8.07 -9.32
C THR A 511 -2.71 6.90 -10.30
N ILE A 512 -2.78 7.19 -11.61
CA ILE A 512 -2.72 6.18 -12.67
C ILE A 512 -1.51 6.44 -13.58
N PRO A 513 -0.54 5.51 -13.70
CA PRO A 513 0.54 5.63 -14.66
C PRO A 513 0.03 5.62 -16.11
N LEU A 514 0.45 6.61 -16.90
CA LEU A 514 0.04 6.75 -18.30
C LEU A 514 1.14 6.34 -19.28
N SER A 515 2.42 6.37 -18.89
CA SER A 515 3.56 6.13 -19.80
C SER A 515 3.43 4.85 -20.62
N GLY A 516 2.96 3.76 -19.98
CA GLY A 516 2.77 2.47 -20.65
C GLY A 516 1.71 2.52 -21.75
N ALA A 517 0.54 3.10 -21.46
CA ALA A 517 -0.54 3.26 -22.44
C ALA A 517 -0.14 4.20 -23.57
N VAL A 518 0.47 5.35 -23.25
CA VAL A 518 0.96 6.33 -24.26
C VAL A 518 2.01 5.69 -25.17
N ALA A 519 2.94 4.89 -24.63
CA ALA A 519 3.92 4.15 -25.42
C ALA A 519 3.26 3.10 -26.33
N ALA A 520 2.29 2.34 -25.82
CA ALA A 520 1.55 1.33 -26.60
C ALA A 520 0.76 1.96 -27.75
N LEU A 521 0.08 3.08 -27.51
CA LEU A 521 -0.65 3.82 -28.53
C LEU A 521 0.26 4.35 -29.63
N ARG A 522 1.44 4.87 -29.29
CA ARG A 522 2.43 5.30 -30.29
C ARG A 522 2.96 4.14 -31.12
N ALA A 523 3.31 3.03 -30.47
CA ALA A 523 3.78 1.83 -31.16
C ALA A 523 2.73 1.29 -32.14
N GLY A 524 1.45 1.41 -31.81
CA GLY A 524 0.33 1.06 -32.68
C GLY A 524 -0.08 2.13 -33.70
N ASN A 525 0.61 3.28 -33.77
CA ASN A 525 0.21 4.44 -34.58
C ASN A 525 -1.23 4.94 -34.29
N LEU A 526 -1.67 4.81 -33.05
CA LEU A 526 -2.99 5.20 -32.53
C LEU A 526 -2.96 6.58 -31.85
N LEU A 527 -1.79 7.20 -31.75
CA LEU A 527 -1.58 8.53 -31.18
C LEU A 527 -0.86 9.41 -32.19
N LYS A 528 -1.52 10.48 -32.64
CA LYS A 528 -0.87 11.49 -33.49
C LYS A 528 0.01 12.37 -32.60
N THR A 529 1.19 12.76 -33.09
CA THR A 529 2.19 13.55 -32.34
C THR A 529 1.68 14.90 -31.84
N ASP A 530 0.63 15.43 -32.46
CA ASP A 530 0.11 16.77 -32.22
C ASP A 530 -1.34 16.72 -31.69
N ALA A 531 -1.85 15.52 -31.41
CA ALA A 531 -3.21 15.34 -30.88
C ALA A 531 -3.25 15.52 -29.36
N PRO A 532 -4.36 15.98 -28.80
CA PRO A 532 -4.51 16.03 -27.35
C PRO A 532 -4.58 14.62 -26.75
N LEU A 533 -4.16 14.52 -25.50
CA LEU A 533 -4.40 13.36 -24.66
C LEU A 533 -5.84 13.41 -24.13
N ASP A 534 -6.65 12.41 -24.50
CA ASP A 534 -8.01 12.20 -24.01
C ASP A 534 -7.98 11.13 -22.93
N ILE A 535 -8.56 11.40 -21.75
CA ILE A 535 -8.64 10.46 -20.64
C ILE A 535 -10.12 10.23 -20.31
N ARG A 536 -10.55 8.98 -20.27
CA ARG A 536 -11.95 8.63 -20.04
C ARG A 536 -12.07 7.66 -18.88
N ILE A 537 -12.99 7.97 -17.96
CA ILE A 537 -13.31 7.15 -16.81
C ILE A 537 -14.64 6.45 -17.09
N VAL A 538 -14.61 5.13 -17.21
CA VAL A 538 -15.77 4.32 -17.58
C VAL A 538 -16.09 3.36 -16.45
N PRO A 539 -17.33 3.36 -15.91
CA PRO A 539 -17.69 2.40 -14.86
C PRO A 539 -17.66 0.97 -15.38
N GLU A 540 -17.17 0.07 -14.54
CA GLU A 540 -17.20 -1.35 -14.82
C GLU A 540 -18.58 -1.95 -14.56
N ARG A 541 -19.00 -2.92 -15.38
CA ARG A 541 -20.29 -3.59 -15.21
C ARG A 541 -20.18 -4.57 -14.05
N ARG A 542 -20.95 -4.37 -12.98
CA ARG A 542 -21.04 -5.31 -11.87
C ARG A 542 -22.33 -6.13 -11.99
N ALA A 543 -22.24 -7.45 -11.89
CA ALA A 543 -23.40 -8.32 -11.76
C ALA A 543 -23.71 -8.56 -10.28
N SER A 544 -24.96 -8.33 -9.90
CA SER A 544 -25.52 -8.58 -8.56
C SER A 544 -25.80 -10.08 -8.40
N HIS A 545 -25.23 -10.77 -7.41
CA HIS A 545 -25.62 -12.16 -7.04
C HIS A 545 -25.69 -12.34 -5.52
N GLY A 546 -26.76 -12.99 -5.03
CA GLY A 546 -26.85 -13.56 -3.67
C GLY A 546 -27.09 -12.57 -2.52
N ALA A 547 -27.14 -13.08 -1.27
CA ALA A 547 -27.52 -12.36 -0.04
C ALA A 547 -26.67 -11.11 0.31
N LEU A 548 -25.59 -10.84 -0.43
CA LEU A 548 -24.79 -9.61 -0.38
C LEU A 548 -25.37 -8.48 -1.28
N ALA A 549 -26.53 -8.71 -1.90
CA ALA A 549 -27.20 -7.81 -2.85
C ALA A 549 -28.03 -6.69 -2.20
N ALA A 550 -27.70 -6.26 -0.98
CA ALA A 550 -28.44 -5.20 -0.30
C ALA A 550 -28.06 -3.79 -0.78
N ALA A 551 -27.98 -3.55 -2.11
CA ALA A 551 -28.25 -2.26 -2.75
C ALA A 551 -28.22 -2.39 -4.28
N ARG A 552 -29.43 -2.46 -4.87
CA ARG A 552 -29.89 -2.04 -6.21
C ARG A 552 -28.86 -1.85 -7.35
N ASP A 553 -29.22 -2.39 -8.52
CA ASP A 553 -28.69 -2.25 -9.89
C ASP A 553 -28.44 -0.80 -10.43
N ALA A 554 -28.30 0.21 -9.57
CA ALA A 554 -27.84 1.51 -10.00
C ALA A 554 -26.32 1.47 -10.21
N ARG A 555 -25.85 1.64 -11.44
CA ARG A 555 -24.45 2.05 -11.66
C ARG A 555 -24.26 3.33 -10.84
N PRO A 556 -23.34 3.39 -9.86
CA PRO A 556 -23.16 4.60 -9.10
C PRO A 556 -22.72 5.69 -10.05
N GLY A 557 -23.39 6.84 -9.98
CA GLY A 557 -22.88 8.04 -10.62
C GLY A 557 -21.53 8.37 -9.99
N ILE A 558 -20.53 8.58 -10.83
CA ILE A 558 -19.24 9.15 -10.45
C ILE A 558 -19.19 10.57 -11.02
N GLU A 559 -18.85 11.53 -10.17
CA GLU A 559 -18.60 12.89 -10.63
C GLU A 559 -17.09 13.08 -10.76
N LEU A 560 -16.62 13.30 -11.99
CA LEU A 560 -15.22 13.61 -12.24
C LEU A 560 -14.98 15.10 -11.94
N LEU A 561 -14.14 15.36 -10.94
CA LEU A 561 -13.86 16.72 -10.47
C LEU A 561 -12.61 17.31 -11.12
N SER A 562 -11.56 16.50 -11.30
CA SER A 562 -10.34 16.95 -11.95
C SER A 562 -9.55 15.79 -12.55
N ILE A 563 -8.74 16.13 -13.56
CA ILE A 563 -7.64 15.30 -14.05
C ILE A 563 -6.43 16.21 -14.19
N VAL A 564 -5.35 15.88 -13.49
CA VAL A 564 -4.06 16.53 -13.62
C VAL A 564 -3.06 15.50 -14.13
N VAL A 565 -2.45 15.75 -15.28
CA VAL A 565 -1.36 14.92 -15.78
C VAL A 565 -0.05 15.47 -15.23
N GLU A 566 0.69 14.62 -14.54
CA GLU A 566 2.03 14.92 -14.01
C GLU A 566 3.09 14.34 -14.92
N ARG A 567 4.06 15.17 -15.31
CA ARG A 567 5.30 14.73 -15.96
C ARG A 567 6.45 14.80 -14.97
N HIS A 568 7.03 13.66 -14.66
CA HIS A 568 8.21 13.55 -13.82
C HIS A 568 9.42 13.40 -14.72
N SER A 569 10.31 14.39 -14.74
CA SER A 569 11.52 14.41 -15.54
C SER A 569 12.76 14.64 -14.68
N ARG A 570 13.90 14.18 -15.20
CA ARG A 570 15.22 14.56 -14.69
C ARG A 570 15.64 15.89 -15.29
#